data_AF-A0A3C1E0T6-F1
#
_entry.id   AF-A0A3C1E0T6-F1
#
_cell.length_a   1.000
_cell.length_b   1.000
_cell.length_c   1.000
_cell.angle_alpha   90.00
_cell.angle_beta   90.00
_cell.angle_gamma   90.00
#
_symmetry.space_group_name_H-M   'P 1'
#
loop_
_entity.id
_entity.type
_entity.pdbx_description
1 polymer ?
#
loop_
_entity_poly.entity_id
_entity_poly.type
_entity_poly.pdbx_seq_one_letter_code
_entity_poly.pdbx_strand_id
1 'polypeptide(L)'
;MERSVLTKWLLLFTLLIAGFSSTALALNLTVYSASGFVNSYLVSLARHDVDAALATPGVARSSTISTALLTPATLGDLTSIHLVSDTDNGGGTHTVVFGYSFGATTGKTAFTVQRAGSRLGVFSAWRFVESPLSVVEVTPLHDDAFAANGVHLVAAHGQNAPTDYLVLVPAYVQLDHRSTYLVAEKTKVLVNKPASTVAARIDIQANPSFVKQVQKELNTSLASCVTQRVLLPTGCPMGKQISDRIQDAPQWAMVSYPRVTIVPGTNTDTWVVPTTTGRAHLTVRVKSIFDGSLSTFDEDVPFTVGYTVTFQPGGSLLITANY
;
A
#
# COMPACT_ATOMS: atom_id res chain seq x y z
N MET A 1 -43.33 45.98 -48.26
CA MET A 1 -42.87 44.60 -48.02
C MET A 1 -44.08 43.69 -48.11
N GLU A 2 -44.16 42.84 -49.14
CA GLU A 2 -45.34 42.02 -49.39
C GLU A 2 -45.61 41.09 -48.22
N ARG A 3 -46.86 41.03 -47.75
CA ARG A 3 -47.30 40.16 -46.64
C ARG A 3 -46.82 38.71 -46.81
N SER A 4 -46.76 38.23 -48.05
CA SER A 4 -46.27 36.89 -48.42
C SER A 4 -44.80 36.64 -48.05
N VAL A 5 -43.93 37.64 -48.18
CA VAL A 5 -42.52 37.55 -47.79
C VAL A 5 -42.41 37.49 -46.27
N LEU A 6 -43.17 38.34 -45.57
CA LEU A 6 -43.21 38.32 -44.11
C LEU A 6 -43.69 36.95 -43.60
N THR A 7 -44.76 36.39 -44.17
CA THR A 7 -45.28 35.07 -43.79
C THR A 7 -44.27 33.94 -44.04
N LYS A 8 -43.56 33.97 -45.17
CA LYS A 8 -42.51 32.97 -45.48
C LYS A 8 -41.35 33.05 -44.48
N TRP A 9 -40.86 34.26 -44.17
CA TRP A 9 -39.82 34.45 -43.16
C TRP A 9 -40.26 34.04 -41.76
N LEU A 10 -41.52 34.32 -41.40
CA LEU A 10 -42.09 33.94 -40.11
C LEU A 10 -42.21 32.41 -40.00
N LEU A 11 -42.69 31.72 -41.05
CA LEU A 11 -42.71 30.26 -41.12
C LEU A 11 -41.31 29.65 -41.02
N LEU A 12 -40.33 30.22 -41.73
CA LEU A 12 -38.95 29.74 -41.72
C LEU A 12 -38.30 29.95 -40.34
N PHE A 13 -38.57 31.08 -39.70
CA PHE A 13 -38.11 31.36 -38.33
C PHE A 13 -38.76 30.43 -37.30
N THR A 14 -40.07 30.17 -37.40
CA THR A 14 -40.77 29.22 -36.53
C THR A 14 -40.23 27.80 -36.71
N LEU A 15 -39.97 27.37 -37.95
CA LEU A 15 -39.37 26.05 -38.22
C LEU A 15 -37.96 25.95 -37.61
N LEU A 16 -37.16 27.01 -37.73
CA LEU A 16 -35.81 27.06 -37.15
C LEU A 16 -35.85 27.00 -35.62
N ILE A 17 -36.76 27.74 -34.98
CA ILE A 17 -36.97 27.65 -33.52
C ILE A 17 -37.41 26.26 -33.12
N ALA A 18 -38.39 25.66 -33.80
CA ALA A 18 -38.87 24.33 -33.48
C ALA A 18 -37.76 23.27 -33.60
N GLY A 19 -36.93 23.37 -34.65
CA GLY A 19 -35.75 22.53 -34.83
C GLY A 19 -34.72 22.72 -33.72
N PHE A 20 -34.42 23.97 -33.34
CA PHE A 20 -33.50 24.27 -32.25
C PHE A 20 -34.01 23.75 -30.90
N SER A 21 -35.28 24.01 -30.56
CA SER A 21 -35.91 23.53 -29.32
C SER A 21 -35.94 22.01 -29.24
N SER A 22 -36.24 21.32 -30.35
CA SER A 22 -36.22 19.86 -30.41
C SER A 22 -34.81 19.31 -30.17
N THR A 23 -33.80 19.95 -30.76
CA THR A 23 -32.40 19.57 -30.57
C THR A 23 -31.95 19.83 -29.13
N ALA A 24 -32.29 20.98 -28.55
CA ALA A 24 -31.98 21.32 -27.16
C ALA A 24 -32.66 20.36 -26.18
N LEU A 25 -33.90 19.95 -26.46
CA LEU A 25 -34.60 18.94 -25.67
C LEU A 25 -33.90 17.58 -25.77
N ALA A 26 -33.58 17.11 -26.97
CA ALA A 26 -32.87 15.85 -27.18
C ALA A 26 -31.51 15.82 -26.45
N LEU A 27 -30.76 16.94 -26.50
CA LEU A 27 -29.50 17.10 -25.78
C LEU A 27 -29.70 17.11 -24.26
N ASN A 28 -30.76 17.72 -23.73
CA ASN A 28 -31.11 17.68 -22.31
C ASN A 28 -31.53 16.30 -21.81
N LEU A 29 -32.13 15.49 -22.68
CA LEU A 29 -32.51 14.12 -22.36
C LEU A 29 -31.33 13.13 -22.45
N THR A 30 -30.22 13.54 -23.07
CA THR A 30 -29.05 12.67 -23.30
C THR A 30 -27.80 13.22 -22.62
N VAL A 31 -27.11 14.16 -23.26
CA VAL A 31 -25.79 14.68 -22.82
C VAL A 31 -25.90 15.56 -21.57
N TYR A 32 -26.89 16.43 -21.51
CA TYR A 32 -27.13 17.34 -20.39
C TYR A 32 -28.16 16.78 -19.39
N SER A 33 -28.32 15.45 -19.36
CA SER A 33 -29.11 14.75 -18.34
C SER A 33 -28.28 14.50 -17.08
N ALA A 34 -28.93 14.05 -16.00
CA ALA A 34 -28.26 13.64 -14.76
C ALA A 34 -27.24 12.51 -15.02
N SER A 35 -27.66 11.48 -15.78
CA SER A 35 -26.78 10.38 -16.18
C SER A 35 -25.67 10.79 -17.15
N GLY A 36 -25.93 11.71 -18.08
CA GLY A 36 -24.92 12.29 -18.97
C GLY A 36 -23.81 13.02 -18.21
N PHE A 37 -24.19 13.77 -17.17
CA PHE A 37 -23.25 14.45 -16.28
C PHE A 37 -22.33 13.46 -15.53
N VAL A 38 -22.90 12.43 -14.90
CA VAL A 38 -22.12 11.40 -14.19
C VAL A 38 -21.23 10.62 -15.16
N ASN A 39 -21.74 10.28 -16.35
CA ASN A 39 -20.96 9.60 -17.38
C ASN A 39 -19.75 10.43 -17.82
N SER A 40 -19.91 11.76 -18.00
CA SER A 40 -18.80 12.64 -18.35
C SER A 40 -17.68 12.59 -17.31
N TYR A 41 -18.04 12.56 -16.02
CA TYR A 41 -17.08 12.41 -14.93
C TYR A 41 -16.36 11.06 -14.98
N LEU A 42 -17.10 9.95 -15.16
CA LEU A 42 -16.52 8.61 -15.25
C LEU A 42 -15.61 8.46 -16.49
N VAL A 43 -15.94 9.11 -17.61
CA VAL A 43 -15.10 9.14 -18.81
C VAL A 43 -13.79 9.90 -18.55
N SER A 44 -13.81 10.97 -17.74
CA SER A 44 -12.55 11.64 -17.32
C SER A 44 -11.67 10.69 -16.52
N LEU A 45 -12.25 9.91 -15.60
CA LEU A 45 -11.49 8.89 -14.86
C LEU A 45 -10.91 7.81 -15.78
N ALA A 46 -11.70 7.29 -16.73
CA ALA A 46 -11.24 6.28 -17.69
C ALA A 46 -10.13 6.79 -18.62
N ARG A 47 -10.05 8.11 -18.84
CA ARG A 47 -8.97 8.76 -19.61
C ARG A 47 -7.78 9.17 -18.74
N HIS A 48 -7.81 8.85 -17.45
CA HIS A 48 -6.82 9.27 -16.46
C HIS A 48 -6.68 10.81 -16.34
N ASP A 49 -7.73 11.56 -16.69
CA ASP A 49 -7.76 13.03 -16.62
C ASP A 49 -8.26 13.48 -15.24
N VAL A 50 -7.33 13.51 -14.29
CA VAL A 50 -7.60 13.90 -12.89
C VAL A 50 -8.09 15.34 -12.80
N ASP A 51 -7.52 16.26 -13.57
CA ASP A 51 -7.87 17.68 -13.51
C ASP A 51 -9.32 17.90 -13.97
N ALA A 52 -9.75 17.25 -15.06
CA ALA A 52 -11.14 17.30 -15.50
C ALA A 52 -12.10 16.66 -14.49
N ALA A 53 -11.71 15.54 -13.86
CA ALA A 53 -12.51 14.91 -12.82
C ALA A 53 -12.67 15.83 -11.60
N LEU A 54 -11.58 16.45 -11.14
CA LEU A 54 -11.59 17.39 -10.01
C LEU A 54 -12.29 18.71 -10.30
N ALA A 55 -12.31 19.15 -11.56
CA ALA A 55 -13.05 20.33 -12.00
C ALA A 55 -14.57 20.09 -12.13
N THR A 56 -15.04 18.85 -11.97
CA THR A 56 -16.46 18.53 -12.11
C THR A 56 -17.28 19.21 -11.00
N PRO A 57 -18.40 19.88 -11.31
CA PRO A 57 -19.24 20.54 -10.31
C PRO A 57 -19.68 19.64 -9.15
N GLY A 58 -19.41 20.06 -7.92
CA GLY A 58 -19.73 19.30 -6.71
C GLY A 58 -18.60 18.38 -6.23
N VAL A 59 -17.48 18.29 -6.95
CA VAL A 59 -16.25 17.70 -6.40
C VAL A 59 -15.59 18.69 -5.44
N ALA A 60 -15.54 18.32 -4.16
CA ALA A 60 -14.97 19.13 -3.10
C ALA A 60 -13.76 18.42 -2.47
N ARG A 61 -12.58 19.03 -2.56
CA ARG A 61 -11.33 18.52 -1.98
C ARG A 61 -11.24 18.90 -0.51
N SER A 62 -10.70 17.99 0.31
CA SER A 62 -10.21 18.34 1.65
C SER A 62 -8.79 18.92 1.55
N SER A 63 -8.49 19.94 2.35
CA SER A 63 -7.13 20.48 2.50
C SER A 63 -6.29 19.74 3.55
N THR A 64 -6.92 18.87 4.36
CA THR A 64 -6.26 18.18 5.48
C THR A 64 -5.89 16.73 5.16
N ILE A 65 -6.47 16.14 4.12
CA ILE A 65 -6.24 14.75 3.73
C ILE A 65 -5.26 14.73 2.55
N SER A 66 -4.35 13.75 2.56
CA SER A 66 -3.34 13.60 1.50
C SER A 66 -3.99 13.45 0.12
N THR A 67 -3.52 14.23 -0.84
CA THR A 67 -3.93 14.14 -2.26
C THR A 67 -2.96 13.30 -3.08
N ALA A 68 -2.04 12.57 -2.44
CA ALA A 68 -1.01 11.80 -3.14
C ALA A 68 -1.55 10.70 -4.07
N LEU A 69 -2.79 10.24 -3.84
CA LEU A 69 -3.49 9.28 -4.71
C LEU A 69 -4.42 9.94 -5.74
N LEU A 70 -4.42 11.27 -5.84
CA LEU A 70 -5.13 12.00 -6.89
C LEU A 70 -4.18 12.28 -8.06
N THR A 71 -3.66 11.20 -8.67
CA THR A 71 -2.74 11.28 -9.81
C THR A 71 -3.22 10.39 -10.95
N PRO A 72 -2.83 10.66 -12.20
CA PRO A 72 -3.20 9.79 -13.32
C PRO A 72 -2.76 8.35 -13.09
N ALA A 73 -1.58 8.10 -12.53
CA ALA A 73 -1.06 6.76 -12.29
C ALA A 73 -1.90 5.92 -11.31
N THR A 74 -2.69 6.57 -10.45
CA THR A 74 -3.42 5.89 -9.37
C THR A 74 -4.89 5.60 -9.69
N LEU A 75 -5.44 6.09 -10.80
CA LEU A 75 -6.86 5.92 -11.15
C LEU A 75 -7.24 4.49 -11.60
N GLY A 76 -6.27 3.71 -12.08
CA GLY A 76 -6.51 2.36 -12.62
C GLY A 76 -7.36 2.35 -13.91
N ASP A 77 -7.35 1.22 -14.61
CA ASP A 77 -8.02 1.10 -15.92
C ASP A 77 -9.55 0.89 -15.78
N LEU A 78 -10.28 2.01 -15.66
CA LEU A 78 -11.74 2.01 -15.62
C LEU A 78 -12.33 1.77 -17.02
N THR A 79 -13.10 0.69 -17.15
CA THR A 79 -13.67 0.22 -18.42
C THR A 79 -15.13 -0.22 -18.27
N SER A 80 -15.79 -0.57 -19.38
CA SER A 80 -17.16 -1.11 -19.42
C SER A 80 -18.19 -0.25 -18.69
N ILE A 81 -18.04 1.08 -18.75
CA ILE A 81 -18.93 2.03 -18.10
C ILE A 81 -20.31 1.96 -18.77
N HIS A 82 -21.35 1.67 -17.99
CA HIS A 82 -22.72 1.63 -18.48
C HIS A 82 -23.70 2.10 -17.40
N LEU A 83 -24.76 2.79 -17.84
CA LEU A 83 -25.86 3.20 -16.96
C LEU A 83 -26.65 1.97 -16.53
N VAL A 84 -26.87 1.84 -15.21
CA VAL A 84 -27.72 0.79 -14.62
C VAL A 84 -29.10 1.35 -14.31
N SER A 85 -29.18 2.53 -13.70
CA SER A 85 -30.45 3.20 -13.41
C SER A 85 -30.26 4.71 -13.23
N ASP A 86 -31.30 5.47 -13.55
CA ASP A 86 -31.42 6.92 -13.27
C ASP A 86 -32.80 7.13 -12.63
N THR A 87 -32.82 7.44 -11.34
CA THR A 87 -34.06 7.61 -10.57
C THR A 87 -34.21 9.08 -10.18
N ASP A 88 -35.30 9.71 -10.61
CA ASP A 88 -35.70 11.03 -10.14
C ASP A 88 -36.27 10.90 -8.71
N ASN A 89 -35.60 11.53 -7.75
CA ASN A 89 -36.01 11.53 -6.34
C ASN A 89 -36.95 12.70 -6.01
N GLY A 90 -37.32 13.52 -7.00
CA GLY A 90 -38.05 14.76 -6.82
C GLY A 90 -37.15 15.94 -6.44
N GLY A 91 -37.69 17.16 -6.52
CA GLY A 91 -36.97 18.39 -6.15
C GLY A 91 -35.73 18.67 -7.01
N GLY A 92 -35.65 18.10 -8.21
CA GLY A 92 -34.50 18.25 -9.11
C GLY A 92 -33.26 17.46 -8.70
N THR A 93 -33.43 16.42 -7.87
CA THR A 93 -32.35 15.52 -7.42
C THR A 93 -32.54 14.15 -8.05
N HIS A 94 -31.45 13.56 -8.54
CA HIS A 94 -31.43 12.23 -9.14
C HIS A 94 -30.43 11.34 -8.44
N THR A 95 -30.76 10.05 -8.32
CA THR A 95 -29.80 8.99 -7.99
C THR A 95 -29.49 8.21 -9.25
N VAL A 96 -28.23 8.29 -9.68
CA VAL A 96 -27.75 7.67 -10.91
C VAL A 96 -26.77 6.56 -10.55
N VAL A 97 -27.01 5.36 -11.05
CA VAL A 97 -26.18 4.18 -10.79
C VAL A 97 -25.46 3.78 -12.06
N PHE A 98 -24.14 3.71 -12.00
CA PHE A 98 -23.30 3.19 -13.08
C PHE A 98 -22.63 1.89 -12.68
N GLY A 99 -22.55 0.96 -13.63
CA GLY A 99 -21.72 -0.23 -13.58
C GLY A 99 -20.43 -0.03 -14.38
N TYR A 100 -19.35 -0.67 -13.94
CA TYR A 100 -18.02 -0.53 -14.56
C TYR A 100 -17.11 -1.70 -14.17
N SER A 101 -15.92 -1.77 -14.77
CA SER A 101 -14.89 -2.77 -14.47
C SER A 101 -13.49 -2.15 -14.33
N PHE A 102 -12.70 -2.71 -13.41
CA PHE A 102 -11.25 -2.57 -13.32
C PHE A 102 -10.62 -3.93 -13.60
N GLY A 103 -10.23 -4.16 -14.86
CA GLY A 103 -9.83 -5.50 -15.31
C GLY A 103 -10.95 -6.53 -15.06
N ALA A 104 -10.67 -7.55 -14.25
CA ALA A 104 -11.65 -8.59 -13.88
C ALA A 104 -12.61 -8.17 -12.76
N THR A 105 -12.35 -7.08 -12.04
CA THR A 105 -13.16 -6.65 -10.90
C THR A 105 -14.28 -5.73 -11.39
N THR A 106 -15.54 -6.15 -11.26
CA THR A 106 -16.70 -5.31 -11.58
C THR A 106 -17.22 -4.57 -10.36
N GLY A 107 -17.70 -3.34 -10.54
CA GLY A 107 -18.29 -2.53 -9.48
C GLY A 107 -19.54 -1.80 -9.94
N LYS A 108 -20.30 -1.30 -8.97
CA LYS A 108 -21.38 -0.34 -9.19
C LYS A 108 -21.24 0.79 -8.18
N THR A 109 -21.51 2.01 -8.63
CA THR A 109 -21.54 3.20 -7.79
C THR A 109 -22.85 3.93 -8.00
N ALA A 110 -23.49 4.33 -6.91
CA ALA A 110 -24.61 5.25 -6.92
C ALA A 110 -24.10 6.67 -6.65
N PHE A 111 -24.48 7.61 -7.51
CA PHE A 111 -24.17 9.03 -7.39
C PHE A 111 -25.45 9.82 -7.23
N THR A 112 -25.47 10.72 -6.24
CA THR A 112 -26.58 11.66 -6.06
C THR A 112 -26.20 13.00 -6.67
N VAL A 113 -26.99 13.46 -7.63
CA VAL A 113 -26.76 14.72 -8.36
C VAL A 113 -27.99 15.60 -8.29
N GLN A 114 -27.79 16.91 -8.33
CA GLN A 114 -28.87 17.88 -8.29
C GLN A 114 -28.71 18.90 -9.41
N ARG A 115 -29.85 19.36 -9.94
CA ARG A 115 -29.91 20.43 -10.93
C ARG A 115 -29.35 21.73 -10.34
N ALA A 116 -28.40 22.33 -11.06
CA ALA A 116 -27.67 23.54 -10.67
C ALA A 116 -27.93 24.70 -11.65
N GLY A 117 -29.19 24.87 -12.05
CA GLY A 117 -29.61 25.89 -13.02
C GLY A 117 -29.47 25.45 -14.48
N SER A 118 -29.10 26.37 -15.36
CA SER A 118 -28.96 26.13 -16.80
C SER A 118 -27.71 26.77 -17.38
N ARG A 119 -27.00 26.04 -18.24
CA ARG A 119 -25.92 26.57 -19.10
C ARG A 119 -26.51 27.12 -20.39
N LEU A 120 -26.01 28.28 -20.82
CA LEU A 120 -26.46 28.98 -22.05
C LEU A 120 -28.00 29.18 -22.12
N GLY A 121 -28.66 29.28 -20.97
CA GLY A 121 -30.11 29.49 -20.86
C GLY A 121 -31.01 28.30 -21.18
N VAL A 122 -30.50 27.25 -21.85
CA VAL A 122 -31.33 26.13 -22.34
C VAL A 122 -30.88 24.74 -21.90
N PHE A 123 -29.61 24.56 -21.53
CA PHE A 123 -29.08 23.24 -21.16
C PHE A 123 -29.07 23.07 -19.65
N SER A 124 -29.56 21.94 -19.15
CA SER A 124 -29.55 21.64 -17.72
C SER A 124 -28.11 21.61 -17.20
N ALA A 125 -27.85 22.31 -16.11
CA ALA A 125 -26.61 22.18 -15.36
C ALA A 125 -26.82 21.22 -14.19
N TRP A 126 -25.81 20.42 -13.88
CA TRP A 126 -25.83 19.45 -12.78
C TRP A 126 -24.59 19.61 -11.92
N ARG A 127 -24.71 19.17 -10.67
CA ARG A 127 -23.60 19.05 -9.72
C ARG A 127 -23.79 17.82 -8.85
N PHE A 128 -22.71 17.27 -8.34
CA PHE A 128 -22.79 16.29 -7.27
C PHE A 128 -23.35 16.92 -5.99
N VAL A 129 -24.25 16.20 -5.32
CA VAL A 129 -24.71 16.54 -3.96
C VAL A 129 -23.67 16.12 -2.94
N GLU A 130 -23.19 14.88 -3.05
CA GLU A 130 -22.06 14.34 -2.30
C GLU A 130 -20.83 14.29 -3.21
N SER A 131 -19.71 14.84 -2.75
CA SER A 131 -18.46 14.80 -3.50
C SER A 131 -18.11 13.35 -3.88
N PRO A 132 -17.81 13.05 -5.16
CA PRO A 132 -17.36 11.73 -5.62
C PRO A 132 -15.88 11.51 -5.25
N LEU A 133 -15.50 11.92 -4.04
CA LEU A 133 -14.24 11.66 -3.39
C LEU A 133 -14.50 10.78 -2.18
N SER A 134 -13.53 9.94 -1.85
CA SER A 134 -13.56 9.08 -0.67
C SER A 134 -12.17 8.92 -0.10
N VAL A 135 -12.10 8.36 1.09
CA VAL A 135 -10.86 8.17 1.83
C VAL A 135 -10.48 6.70 1.80
N VAL A 136 -9.24 6.41 1.41
CA VAL A 136 -8.60 5.12 1.71
C VAL A 136 -7.71 5.35 2.92
N GLU A 137 -8.08 4.74 4.04
CA GLU A 137 -7.29 4.73 5.26
C GLU A 137 -6.32 3.55 5.18
N VAL A 138 -5.04 3.83 4.93
CA VAL A 138 -4.01 2.78 4.75
C VAL A 138 -3.21 2.64 6.03
N THR A 139 -3.15 1.43 6.58
CA THR A 139 -2.22 1.08 7.67
C THR A 139 -1.12 0.17 7.12
N PRO A 140 0.09 0.68 6.89
CA PRO A 140 1.22 -0.18 6.56
C PRO A 140 1.79 -0.80 7.84
N LEU A 141 1.94 -2.12 7.86
CA LEU A 141 2.48 -2.84 9.01
C LEU A 141 3.98 -3.02 8.84
N HIS A 142 4.73 -2.82 9.92
CA HIS A 142 6.17 -3.15 10.05
C HIS A 142 7.19 -2.34 9.22
N ASP A 143 6.72 -1.55 8.26
CA ASP A 143 7.48 -0.56 7.48
C ASP A 143 6.49 0.54 7.08
N ASP A 144 6.95 1.77 6.83
CA ASP A 144 6.07 2.91 6.50
C ASP A 144 6.03 3.23 5.00
N ALA A 145 6.90 2.60 4.21
CA ALA A 145 6.95 2.76 2.78
C ALA A 145 6.11 1.68 2.08
N PHE A 146 5.33 2.11 1.11
CA PHE A 146 4.55 1.21 0.27
C PHE A 146 4.34 1.84 -1.11
N ALA A 147 3.74 1.09 -2.03
CA ALA A 147 3.29 1.59 -3.30
C ALA A 147 1.78 1.42 -3.43
N ALA A 148 1.12 2.38 -4.07
CA ALA A 148 -0.28 2.32 -4.44
C ALA A 148 -0.39 2.52 -5.95
N ASN A 149 -0.83 1.49 -6.68
CA ASN A 149 -0.88 1.49 -8.14
C ASN A 149 0.45 1.93 -8.81
N GLY A 150 1.58 1.55 -8.20
CA GLY A 150 2.92 1.90 -8.69
C GLY A 150 3.45 3.26 -8.23
N VAL A 151 2.67 4.08 -7.52
CA VAL A 151 3.16 5.30 -6.88
C VAL A 151 3.74 4.97 -5.51
N HIS A 152 5.03 5.24 -5.33
CA HIS A 152 5.71 5.07 -4.04
C HIS A 152 5.29 6.15 -3.05
N LEU A 153 4.93 5.73 -1.84
CA LEU A 153 4.43 6.56 -0.76
C LEU A 153 5.13 6.19 0.54
N VAL A 154 5.21 7.16 1.44
CA VAL A 154 5.60 6.97 2.84
C VAL A 154 4.42 7.45 3.68
N ALA A 155 3.95 6.60 4.59
CA ALA A 155 2.86 6.94 5.49
C ALA A 155 3.27 8.07 6.45
N ALA A 156 2.49 9.15 6.50
CA ALA A 156 2.81 10.33 7.30
C ALA A 156 2.82 10.05 8.81
N HIS A 157 2.04 9.06 9.25
CA HIS A 157 2.01 8.63 10.65
C HIS A 157 2.97 7.46 10.95
N GLY A 158 3.77 7.05 9.98
CA GLY A 158 4.71 5.93 10.09
C GLY A 158 4.04 4.55 10.01
N GLN A 159 4.79 3.52 10.42
CA GLN A 159 4.33 2.14 10.44
C GLN A 159 3.29 1.89 11.54
N ASN A 160 2.44 0.87 11.33
CA ASN A 160 1.37 0.43 12.23
C ASN A 160 0.35 1.52 12.61
N ALA A 161 0.32 2.63 11.88
CA ALA A 161 -0.61 3.73 12.07
C ALA A 161 -1.38 4.03 10.77
N PRO A 162 -2.69 4.33 10.84
CA PRO A 162 -3.47 4.67 9.67
C PRO A 162 -3.06 6.04 9.11
N THR A 163 -2.96 6.14 7.78
CA THR A 163 -2.81 7.40 7.04
C THR A 163 -3.92 7.51 5.99
N ASP A 164 -4.57 8.67 5.92
CA ASP A 164 -5.70 8.92 5.03
C ASP A 164 -5.24 9.48 3.68
N TYR A 165 -5.78 8.90 2.60
CA TYR A 165 -5.55 9.35 1.23
C TYR A 165 -6.87 9.56 0.49
N LEU A 166 -7.00 10.70 -0.19
CA LEU A 166 -8.15 10.97 -1.06
C LEU A 166 -8.05 10.20 -2.37
N VAL A 167 -9.18 9.63 -2.79
CA VAL A 167 -9.34 8.97 -4.08
C VAL A 167 -10.63 9.43 -4.77
N LEU A 168 -10.62 9.46 -6.11
CA LEU A 168 -11.80 9.69 -6.94
C LEU A 168 -12.63 8.40 -7.03
N VAL A 169 -13.96 8.50 -6.94
CA VAL A 169 -14.85 7.33 -6.94
C VAL A 169 -15.49 7.13 -8.31
N PRO A 170 -15.41 5.94 -8.92
CA PRO A 170 -14.81 4.74 -8.36
C PRO A 170 -13.29 4.72 -8.48
N ALA A 171 -12.64 4.10 -7.51
CA ALA A 171 -11.20 3.83 -7.53
C ALA A 171 -10.93 2.37 -7.23
N TYR A 172 -9.85 1.87 -7.82
CA TYR A 172 -9.31 0.56 -7.49
C TYR A 172 -7.83 0.74 -7.12
N VAL A 173 -7.53 0.60 -5.84
CA VAL A 173 -6.19 0.81 -5.29
C VAL A 173 -5.55 -0.55 -5.00
N GLN A 174 -4.46 -0.86 -5.69
CA GLN A 174 -3.59 -1.98 -5.37
C GLN A 174 -2.43 -1.47 -4.53
N LEU A 175 -2.36 -1.91 -3.28
CA LEU A 175 -1.25 -1.66 -2.38
C LEU A 175 -0.24 -2.80 -2.52
N ASP A 176 1.04 -2.47 -2.62
CA ASP A 176 2.14 -3.44 -2.59
C ASP A 176 3.43 -2.84 -2.05
N HIS A 177 4.42 -3.69 -1.77
CA HIS A 177 5.76 -3.27 -1.37
C HIS A 177 6.79 -4.23 -1.92
N ARG A 178 7.89 -3.68 -2.43
CA ARG A 178 9.02 -4.47 -2.89
C ARG A 178 10.31 -3.68 -2.74
N SER A 179 11.21 -4.18 -1.89
CA SER A 179 12.56 -3.66 -1.73
C SER A 179 13.59 -4.80 -1.77
N THR A 180 14.86 -4.47 -1.56
CA THR A 180 15.94 -5.47 -1.48
C THR A 180 15.65 -6.52 -0.41
N TYR A 181 15.09 -6.11 0.73
CA TYR A 181 14.95 -6.95 1.92
C TYR A 181 13.50 -7.19 2.35
N LEU A 182 12.56 -6.35 1.90
CA LEU A 182 11.16 -6.42 2.33
C LEU A 182 10.24 -6.67 1.15
N VAL A 183 9.11 -7.30 1.43
CA VAL A 183 8.06 -7.59 0.46
C VAL A 183 6.70 -7.58 1.15
N ALA A 184 5.67 -7.17 0.44
CA ALA A 184 4.28 -7.36 0.87
C ALA A 184 3.48 -8.06 -0.23
N GLU A 185 2.48 -8.84 0.18
CA GLU A 185 1.46 -9.32 -0.74
C GLU A 185 0.60 -8.16 -1.25
N LYS A 186 0.06 -8.31 -2.46
CA LYS A 186 -0.75 -7.28 -3.09
C LYS A 186 -2.13 -7.22 -2.42
N THR A 187 -2.45 -6.11 -1.77
CA THR A 187 -3.80 -5.84 -1.24
C THR A 187 -4.59 -5.03 -2.27
N LYS A 188 -5.81 -5.48 -2.60
CA LYS A 188 -6.69 -4.83 -3.58
C LYS A 188 -7.88 -4.21 -2.88
N VAL A 189 -8.12 -2.92 -3.13
CA VAL A 189 -9.16 -2.13 -2.47
C VAL A 189 -10.04 -1.50 -3.54
N LEU A 190 -11.31 -1.88 -3.59
CA LEU A 190 -12.31 -1.22 -4.43
C LEU A 190 -13.06 -0.17 -3.62
N VAL A 191 -13.01 1.08 -4.07
CA VAL A 191 -13.76 2.20 -3.49
C VAL A 191 -14.88 2.57 -4.47
N ASN A 192 -16.11 2.19 -4.13
CA ASN A 192 -17.28 2.31 -5.02
C ASN A 192 -18.44 3.12 -4.43
N LYS A 193 -18.19 3.86 -3.35
CA LYS A 193 -19.21 4.69 -2.70
C LYS A 193 -18.63 6.09 -2.47
N PRO A 194 -19.27 7.16 -2.98
CA PRO A 194 -18.91 8.54 -2.67
C PRO A 194 -18.95 8.81 -1.16
N ALA A 195 -18.17 9.80 -0.71
CA ALA A 195 -18.12 10.26 0.68
C ALA A 195 -17.98 9.11 1.71
N SER A 196 -17.21 8.07 1.39
CA SER A 196 -16.96 6.93 2.27
C SER A 196 -15.50 6.83 2.70
N THR A 197 -15.24 6.07 3.76
CA THR A 197 -13.90 5.68 4.19
C THR A 197 -13.78 4.17 4.09
N VAL A 198 -12.71 3.70 3.42
CA VAL A 198 -12.39 2.29 3.28
C VAL A 198 -11.02 2.04 3.91
N ALA A 199 -10.98 1.21 4.95
CA ALA A 199 -9.74 0.82 5.60
C ALA A 199 -9.03 -0.29 4.81
N ALA A 200 -7.72 -0.17 4.70
CA ALA A 200 -6.85 -1.14 4.04
C ALA A 200 -5.58 -1.34 4.86
N ARG A 201 -5.07 -2.58 4.86
CA ARG A 201 -3.79 -2.91 5.49
C ARG A 201 -2.86 -3.52 4.46
N ILE A 202 -1.58 -3.20 4.59
CA ILE A 202 -0.51 -3.83 3.84
C ILE A 202 0.50 -4.41 4.84
N ASP A 203 0.71 -5.71 4.75
CA ASP A 203 1.59 -6.44 5.66
C ASP A 203 2.97 -6.62 5.02
N ILE A 204 3.95 -5.87 5.51
CA ILE A 204 5.31 -5.85 4.97
C ILE A 204 6.17 -6.80 5.79
N GLN A 205 6.79 -7.76 5.10
CA GLN A 205 7.52 -8.86 5.71
C GLN A 205 8.94 -8.97 5.17
N ALA A 206 9.81 -9.60 5.96
CA ALA A 206 11.15 -9.93 5.53
C ALA A 206 11.11 -10.93 4.37
N ASN A 207 11.85 -10.63 3.30
CA ASN A 207 11.94 -11.51 2.14
C ASN A 207 13.12 -12.51 2.29
N PRO A 208 13.23 -13.53 1.41
CA PRO A 208 14.31 -14.51 1.49
C PRO A 208 15.73 -13.93 1.36
N SER A 209 15.89 -12.81 0.63
CA SER A 209 17.18 -12.13 0.49
C SER A 209 17.63 -11.53 1.83
N PHE A 210 16.70 -11.01 2.63
CA PHE A 210 17.00 -10.49 3.96
C PHE A 210 17.49 -11.60 4.89
N VAL A 211 16.75 -12.70 4.97
CA VAL A 211 17.14 -13.88 5.75
C VAL A 211 18.52 -14.39 5.33
N LYS A 212 18.77 -14.49 4.02
CA LYS A 212 20.05 -14.95 3.47
C LYS A 212 21.21 -14.02 3.86
N GLN A 213 21.01 -12.71 3.79
CA GLN A 213 22.04 -11.74 4.13
C GLN A 213 22.37 -11.80 5.63
N VAL A 214 21.37 -11.80 6.50
CA VAL A 214 21.58 -11.91 7.96
C VAL A 214 22.22 -13.24 8.34
N GLN A 215 21.81 -14.36 7.71
CA GLN A 215 22.44 -15.66 7.91
C GLN A 215 23.92 -15.66 7.52
N LYS A 216 24.28 -14.99 6.42
CA LYS A 216 25.68 -14.89 5.99
C LYS A 216 26.54 -14.13 6.99
N GLU A 217 26.06 -13.00 7.49
CA GLU A 217 26.78 -12.19 8.48
C GLU A 217 26.93 -12.96 9.81
N LEU A 218 25.86 -13.61 10.27
CA LEU A 218 25.88 -14.46 11.47
C LEU A 218 26.90 -15.60 11.33
N ASN A 219 26.87 -16.33 10.21
CA ASN A 219 27.81 -17.43 9.96
C ASN A 219 29.26 -16.96 9.95
N THR A 220 29.51 -15.78 9.37
CA THR A 220 30.85 -15.17 9.31
C THR A 220 31.33 -14.79 10.71
N SER A 221 30.48 -14.18 11.52
CA SER A 221 30.78 -13.86 12.91
C SER A 221 31.06 -15.12 13.74
N LEU A 222 30.21 -16.13 13.68
CA LEU A 222 30.44 -17.39 14.39
C LEU A 222 31.68 -18.15 13.91
N ALA A 223 32.00 -18.09 12.61
CA ALA A 223 33.23 -18.66 12.08
C ALA A 223 34.47 -17.98 12.68
N SER A 224 34.43 -16.66 12.89
CA SER A 224 35.51 -15.95 13.60
C SER A 224 35.61 -16.38 15.07
N CYS A 225 34.47 -16.63 15.72
CA CYS A 225 34.43 -16.99 17.12
C CYS A 225 35.12 -18.33 17.40
N VAL A 226 34.95 -19.33 16.53
CA VAL A 226 35.61 -20.64 16.71
C VAL A 226 37.12 -20.61 16.44
N THR A 227 37.67 -19.51 15.91
CA THR A 227 39.13 -19.34 15.80
C THR A 227 39.78 -18.91 17.13
N GLN A 228 38.99 -18.40 18.08
CA GLN A 228 39.49 -17.97 19.37
C GLN A 228 39.82 -19.18 20.26
N ARG A 229 41.07 -19.25 20.73
CA ARG A 229 41.57 -20.37 21.54
C ARG A 229 41.40 -20.16 23.04
N VAL A 230 40.17 -19.83 23.47
CA VAL A 230 39.80 -19.58 24.86
C VAL A 230 38.46 -20.23 25.18
N LEU A 231 38.20 -20.54 26.47
CA LEU A 231 36.93 -21.18 26.90
C LEU A 231 35.71 -20.26 26.81
N LEU A 232 35.93 -18.94 26.90
CA LEU A 232 34.90 -17.90 26.82
C LEU A 232 35.35 -16.86 25.78
N PRO A 233 35.16 -17.15 24.48
CA PRO A 233 35.51 -16.24 23.40
C PRO A 233 34.81 -14.88 23.56
N THR A 234 35.56 -13.79 23.37
CA THR A 234 35.01 -12.44 23.55
C THR A 234 34.10 -12.08 22.38
N GLY A 235 32.92 -11.54 22.68
CA GLY A 235 31.92 -11.15 21.67
C GLY A 235 31.16 -12.32 21.04
N CYS A 236 31.29 -13.52 21.60
CA CYS A 236 30.73 -14.74 21.04
C CYS A 236 29.69 -15.37 21.98
N PRO A 237 28.65 -16.00 21.42
CA PRO A 237 27.56 -16.58 22.21
C PRO A 237 27.91 -17.93 22.83
N MET A 238 28.90 -18.64 22.29
CA MET A 238 29.32 -19.92 22.84
C MET A 238 30.41 -19.76 23.89
N GLY A 239 30.37 -20.64 24.90
CA GLY A 239 31.39 -20.69 25.94
C GLY A 239 31.12 -21.83 26.91
N LYS A 240 32.18 -22.29 27.60
CA LYS A 240 32.07 -23.36 28.60
C LYS A 240 32.95 -23.02 29.79
N GLN A 241 32.35 -22.93 30.98
CA GLN A 241 33.12 -22.89 32.22
C GLN A 241 33.55 -24.30 32.59
N ILE A 242 34.85 -24.47 32.88
CA ILE A 242 35.45 -25.72 33.34
C ILE A 242 36.19 -25.41 34.64
N SER A 243 35.91 -26.17 35.70
CA SER A 243 36.53 -25.99 37.02
C SER A 243 37.97 -26.52 37.08
N ASP A 244 38.30 -27.48 36.21
CA ASP A 244 39.61 -28.12 36.14
C ASP A 244 40.67 -27.26 35.43
N ARG A 245 41.94 -27.60 35.67
CA ARG A 245 43.06 -26.84 35.10
C ARG A 245 43.30 -27.23 33.64
N ILE A 246 43.10 -26.28 32.74
CA ILE A 246 43.38 -26.42 31.31
C ILE A 246 44.87 -26.71 31.08
N GLN A 247 45.18 -27.71 30.26
CA GLN A 247 46.56 -28.06 29.88
C GLN A 247 46.97 -27.47 28.53
N ASP A 248 46.02 -27.33 27.59
CA ASP A 248 46.26 -26.77 26.26
C ASP A 248 45.23 -25.73 25.87
N ALA A 249 45.54 -24.96 24.84
CA ALA A 249 44.60 -24.06 24.18
C ALA A 249 43.31 -24.80 23.74
N PRO A 250 42.12 -24.36 24.19
CA PRO A 250 40.84 -24.90 23.73
C PRO A 250 40.68 -24.81 22.21
N GLN A 251 40.08 -25.84 21.62
CA GLN A 251 39.73 -25.89 20.20
C GLN A 251 38.22 -25.87 20.04
N TRP A 252 37.74 -24.93 19.24
CA TRP A 252 36.34 -24.81 18.90
C TRP A 252 36.12 -25.17 17.43
N ALA A 253 35.00 -25.82 17.14
CA ALA A 253 34.52 -26.04 15.79
C ALA A 253 33.00 -25.87 15.72
N MET A 254 32.47 -25.41 14.59
CA MET A 254 31.02 -25.31 14.41
C MET A 254 30.45 -26.68 14.02
N VAL A 255 29.47 -27.15 14.78
CA VAL A 255 28.71 -28.39 14.47
C VAL A 255 27.47 -28.04 13.68
N SER A 256 26.69 -27.08 14.17
CA SER A 256 25.50 -26.60 13.49
C SER A 256 25.28 -25.11 13.74
N TYR A 257 25.08 -24.38 12.65
CA TYR A 257 24.75 -22.95 12.69
C TYR A 257 23.27 -22.74 13.05
N PRO A 258 22.94 -21.72 13.84
CA PRO A 258 21.56 -21.31 14.06
C PRO A 258 20.88 -20.94 12.75
N ARG A 259 19.63 -21.38 12.58
CA ARG A 259 18.79 -21.00 11.43
C ARG A 259 18.14 -19.66 11.70
N VAL A 260 18.38 -18.70 10.82
CA VAL A 260 17.79 -17.37 10.90
C VAL A 260 16.36 -17.38 10.39
N THR A 261 15.47 -16.85 11.21
CA THR A 261 14.15 -16.34 10.82
C THR A 261 14.09 -14.87 11.23
N ILE A 262 13.42 -14.03 10.46
CA ILE A 262 13.30 -12.60 10.75
C ILE A 262 11.83 -12.28 10.97
N VAL A 263 11.53 -11.62 12.07
CA VAL A 263 10.19 -11.13 12.41
C VAL A 263 10.22 -9.62 12.62
N PRO A 264 9.10 -8.91 12.45
CA PRO A 264 9.01 -7.50 12.77
C PRO A 264 9.37 -7.19 14.22
N GLY A 265 10.11 -6.11 14.44
CA GLY A 265 10.39 -5.57 15.77
C GLY A 265 9.29 -4.64 16.28
N THR A 266 9.45 -4.17 17.52
CA THR A 266 8.49 -3.26 18.17
C THR A 266 8.65 -1.80 17.75
N ASN A 267 9.84 -1.42 17.28
CA ASN A 267 10.19 -0.07 16.89
C ASN A 267 10.23 0.06 15.35
N THR A 268 10.19 1.29 14.86
CA THR A 268 10.34 1.58 13.43
C THR A 268 11.68 1.08 12.89
N ASP A 269 11.68 0.56 11.65
CA ASP A 269 12.85 0.04 10.94
C ASP A 269 13.64 -1.04 11.68
N THR A 270 13.00 -1.69 12.64
CA THR A 270 13.63 -2.67 13.52
C THR A 270 13.06 -4.04 13.22
N TRP A 271 13.96 -4.99 12.98
CA TRP A 271 13.65 -6.39 12.72
C TRP A 271 14.36 -7.26 13.74
N VAL A 272 13.78 -8.40 14.08
CA VAL A 272 14.31 -9.28 15.13
C VAL A 272 14.57 -10.64 14.53
N VAL A 273 15.75 -11.18 14.84
CA VAL A 273 16.02 -12.61 14.76
C VAL A 273 15.68 -13.20 16.12
N PRO A 274 14.56 -13.94 16.25
CA PRO A 274 14.20 -14.57 17.51
C PRO A 274 15.31 -15.51 17.99
N THR A 275 15.34 -15.77 19.29
CA THR A 275 16.34 -16.65 19.89
C THR A 275 16.34 -18.01 19.19
N THR A 276 17.47 -18.34 18.58
CA THR A 276 17.69 -19.57 17.82
C THR A 276 18.95 -20.27 18.34
N THR A 277 19.00 -21.59 18.19
CA THR A 277 20.04 -22.43 18.81
C THR A 277 21.10 -22.85 17.81
N GLY A 278 22.35 -22.84 18.26
CA GLY A 278 23.51 -23.40 17.55
C GLY A 278 24.25 -24.40 18.43
N ARG A 279 25.21 -25.11 17.83
CA ARG A 279 26.11 -26.02 18.55
C ARG A 279 27.54 -25.83 18.07
N ALA A 280 28.45 -25.70 19.02
CA ALA A 280 29.89 -25.66 18.80
C ALA A 280 30.55 -26.79 19.58
N HIS A 281 31.45 -27.50 18.92
CA HIS A 281 32.22 -28.58 19.52
C HIS A 281 33.42 -27.98 20.25
N LEU A 282 33.66 -28.41 21.49
CA LEU A 282 34.80 -27.99 22.30
C LEU A 282 35.66 -29.19 22.65
N THR A 283 36.92 -29.13 22.23
CA THR A 283 37.96 -30.10 22.61
C THR A 283 39.06 -29.40 23.41
N VAL A 284 39.32 -29.87 24.63
CA VAL A 284 40.39 -29.33 25.48
C VAL A 284 40.88 -30.36 26.49
N ARG A 285 42.21 -30.47 26.67
CA ARG A 285 42.80 -31.30 27.73
C ARG A 285 42.72 -30.58 29.07
N VAL A 286 42.23 -31.29 30.08
CA VAL A 286 42.02 -30.77 31.44
C VAL A 286 42.72 -31.67 32.45
N LYS A 287 43.14 -31.07 33.55
CA LYS A 287 43.72 -31.75 34.71
C LYS A 287 42.84 -31.51 35.91
N SER A 288 42.35 -32.59 36.50
CA SER A 288 41.55 -32.56 37.71
C SER A 288 42.29 -31.82 38.83
N ILE A 289 41.60 -30.84 39.44
CA ILE A 289 42.15 -30.11 40.59
C ILE A 289 42.10 -30.92 41.89
N PHE A 290 41.36 -32.02 41.92
CA PHE A 290 41.18 -32.86 43.11
C PHE A 290 42.23 -33.97 43.23
N ASP A 291 42.47 -34.71 42.14
CA ASP A 291 43.33 -35.91 42.13
C ASP A 291 44.49 -35.81 41.13
N GLY A 292 44.55 -34.73 40.33
CA GLY A 292 45.60 -34.52 39.35
C GLY A 292 45.53 -35.41 38.11
N SER A 293 44.46 -36.20 37.93
CA SER A 293 44.25 -37.02 36.73
C SER A 293 44.10 -36.16 35.48
N LEU A 294 44.50 -36.71 34.32
CA LEU A 294 44.38 -36.07 33.02
C LEU A 294 43.19 -36.65 32.25
N SER A 295 42.38 -35.77 31.68
CA SER A 295 41.26 -36.14 30.80
C SER A 295 41.12 -35.13 29.66
N THR A 296 40.26 -35.45 28.68
CA THR A 296 39.91 -34.54 27.58
C THR A 296 38.43 -34.22 27.71
N PHE A 297 38.12 -32.93 27.78
CA PHE A 297 36.77 -32.45 27.58
C PHE A 297 36.52 -32.38 26.07
N ASP A 298 35.53 -33.13 25.59
CA ASP A 298 35.22 -33.35 24.18
C ASP A 298 33.70 -33.45 24.05
N GLU A 299 33.04 -32.30 23.92
CA GLU A 299 31.58 -32.22 23.92
C GLU A 299 31.05 -31.13 22.97
N ASP A 300 29.83 -31.38 22.47
CA ASP A 300 29.04 -30.37 21.77
C ASP A 300 28.38 -29.42 22.79
N VAL A 301 28.80 -28.17 22.78
CA VAL A 301 28.28 -27.11 23.62
C VAL A 301 27.14 -26.38 22.88
N PRO A 302 25.89 -26.47 23.36
CA PRO A 302 24.80 -25.69 22.80
C PRO A 302 24.94 -24.21 23.19
N PHE A 303 24.51 -23.33 22.31
CA PHE A 303 24.42 -21.90 22.59
C PHE A 303 23.17 -21.31 21.90
N THR A 304 22.74 -20.14 22.36
CA THR A 304 21.62 -19.41 21.78
C THR A 304 22.08 -18.05 21.28
N VAL A 305 21.43 -17.57 20.22
CA VAL A 305 21.63 -16.22 19.69
C VAL A 305 20.29 -15.59 19.36
N GLY A 306 20.16 -14.31 19.69
CA GLY A 306 19.10 -13.44 19.18
C GLY A 306 19.73 -12.15 18.68
N TYR A 307 19.13 -11.52 17.68
CA TYR A 307 19.65 -10.28 17.10
C TYR A 307 18.55 -9.28 16.84
N THR A 308 18.90 -8.02 16.98
CA THR A 308 18.14 -6.90 16.42
C THR A 308 18.85 -6.43 15.16
N VAL A 309 18.08 -6.24 14.08
CA VAL A 309 18.57 -5.77 12.80
C VAL A 309 17.89 -4.45 12.47
N THR A 310 18.69 -3.42 12.16
CA THR A 310 18.19 -2.11 11.74
C THR A 310 18.78 -1.71 10.40
N PHE A 311 18.01 -0.94 9.62
CA PHE A 311 18.50 -0.36 8.37
C PHE A 311 19.31 0.90 8.67
N GLN A 312 20.52 0.98 8.11
CA GLN A 312 21.33 2.19 8.15
C GLN A 312 21.06 3.08 6.93
N PRO A 313 21.37 4.39 7.01
CA PRO A 313 21.39 5.26 5.85
C PRO A 313 22.26 4.66 4.73
N GLY A 314 21.71 4.51 3.53
CA GLY A 314 22.39 3.85 2.40
C GLY A 314 22.11 2.36 2.25
N GLY A 315 21.28 1.76 3.10
CA GLY A 315 20.76 0.40 2.91
C GLY A 315 21.66 -0.73 3.43
N SER A 316 22.72 -0.41 4.19
CA SER A 316 23.45 -1.41 4.96
C SER A 316 22.64 -1.86 6.18
N LEU A 317 22.92 -3.07 6.66
CA LEU A 317 22.28 -3.66 7.83
C LEU A 317 23.20 -3.50 9.05
N LEU A 318 22.68 -2.94 10.13
CA LEU A 318 23.31 -3.02 11.43
C LEU A 318 22.69 -4.19 12.20
N ILE A 319 23.52 -5.18 12.55
CA ILE A 319 23.10 -6.36 13.30
C ILE A 319 23.69 -6.25 14.71
N THR A 320 22.83 -6.09 15.70
CA THR A 320 23.20 -6.01 17.12
C THR A 320 22.77 -7.29 17.82
N ALA A 321 23.71 -7.93 18.50
CA ALA A 321 23.42 -9.14 19.25
C ALA A 321 22.70 -8.82 20.56
N ASN A 322 21.70 -9.63 20.87
CA ASN A 322 21.00 -9.62 22.14
C ASN A 322 21.45 -10.89 22.88
N TYR A 323 22.43 -10.74 23.77
CA TYR A 323 22.91 -11.80 24.66
C TYR A 323 22.39 -11.57 26.08
#